data_AF-A0A257HBI8-F1
#
_entry.id   AF-A0A257HBI8-F1
#
_cell.length_a   1.000
_cell.length_b   1.000
_cell.length_c   1.000
_cell.angle_alpha   90.00
_cell.angle_beta   90.00
_cell.angle_gamma   90.00
#
_symmetry.space_group_name_H-M   'P 1'
#
loop_
_entity.id
_entity.type
_entity.pdbx_description
1 polymer ?
#
loop_
_entity_poly.entity_id
_entity_poly.type
_entity_poly.pdbx_seq_one_letter_code
_entity_poly.pdbx_strand_id
1 'polypeptide(L)'
;MSLRGRLMEKQLLIHDIEVGFRSLDEWSPENERDFEFCVDIEIGLDGTNETMLFYLTVTSLLRLHSIIKGSFLSQRFIVEKYEPKNIYEFIERIVNLNKFDNWEDAIEFLKYYFSHEYFNYNNKYKYIND
;
A
#
# COMPACT_ATOMS: atom_id res chain seq x y z
N MET A 1 -27.48 -27.65 -20.98
CA MET A 1 -26.74 -26.38 -20.85
C MET A 1 -26.21 -26.32 -19.43
N SER A 2 -24.88 -26.28 -19.25
CA SER A 2 -24.26 -26.42 -17.93
C SER A 2 -24.41 -25.15 -17.09
N LEU A 3 -24.87 -25.31 -15.85
CA LEU A 3 -24.69 -24.35 -14.76
C LEU A 3 -23.19 -24.24 -14.44
N ARG A 4 -22.43 -23.49 -15.24
CA ARG A 4 -21.15 -22.96 -14.79
C ARG A 4 -21.51 -21.87 -13.79
N GLY A 5 -21.37 -22.18 -12.50
CA GLY A 5 -21.50 -21.21 -11.43
C GLY A 5 -20.66 -19.99 -11.78
N ARG A 6 -21.29 -18.81 -11.78
CA ARG A 6 -20.54 -17.56 -11.80
C ARG A 6 -19.66 -17.60 -10.56
N LEU A 7 -18.34 -17.66 -10.75
CA LEU A 7 -17.41 -17.29 -9.69
C LEU A 7 -17.85 -15.90 -9.23
N MET A 8 -18.24 -15.77 -7.97
CA MET A 8 -18.59 -14.48 -7.41
C MET A 8 -17.26 -13.72 -7.30
N GLU A 9 -17.10 -12.70 -8.13
CA GLU A 9 -15.96 -11.79 -8.07
C GLU A 9 -15.87 -11.21 -6.66
N LYS A 10 -14.74 -11.42 -5.98
CA LYS A 10 -14.49 -10.94 -4.62
C LYS A 10 -13.85 -9.55 -4.65
N GLN A 11 -14.10 -8.77 -3.62
CA GLN A 11 -13.56 -7.41 -3.48
C GLN A 11 -12.49 -7.38 -2.38
N LEU A 12 -11.48 -6.55 -2.55
CA LEU A 12 -10.51 -6.27 -1.50
C LEU A 12 -11.18 -5.46 -0.37
N LEU A 13 -10.78 -5.74 0.87
CA LEU A 13 -11.28 -5.08 2.06
C LEU A 13 -10.12 -4.50 2.86
N ILE A 14 -10.23 -3.25 3.27
CA ILE A 14 -9.29 -2.62 4.20
C ILE A 14 -9.71 -3.03 5.61
N HIS A 15 -8.81 -3.68 6.34
CA HIS A 15 -9.02 -4.05 7.74
C HIS A 15 -8.48 -2.98 8.67
N ASP A 16 -7.29 -2.45 8.38
CA ASP A 16 -6.65 -1.44 9.22
C ASP A 16 -5.71 -0.53 8.42
N ILE A 17 -5.53 0.68 8.93
CA ILE A 17 -4.61 1.70 8.42
C ILE A 17 -3.97 2.42 9.61
N GLU A 18 -2.68 2.15 9.83
CA GLU A 18 -1.93 2.63 10.99
C GLU A 18 -0.65 3.37 10.59
N VAL A 19 -0.15 4.18 11.52
CA VAL A 19 1.20 4.75 11.47
C VAL A 19 1.92 4.32 12.76
N GLY A 20 2.71 3.25 12.65
CA GLY A 20 3.40 2.65 13.81
C GLY A 20 2.44 1.83 14.68
N PHE A 21 1.91 2.44 15.76
CA PHE A 21 0.98 1.79 16.69
C PHE A 21 -0.25 2.67 16.96
N ARG A 22 -0.58 3.54 16.01
CA ARG A 22 -1.70 4.48 16.12
C ARG A 22 -2.50 4.39 14.83
N SER A 23 -3.81 4.46 14.97
CA SER A 23 -4.68 4.65 13.81
C SER A 23 -4.29 5.94 13.07
N LEU A 24 -4.48 5.96 11.75
CA LEU A 24 -4.12 7.11 10.94
C LEU A 24 -4.85 8.40 11.38
N ASP A 25 -6.05 8.30 11.94
CA ASP A 25 -6.84 9.43 12.47
C ASP A 25 -6.32 9.99 13.81
N GLU A 26 -5.53 9.21 14.56
CA GLU A 26 -4.95 9.61 15.85
C GLU A 26 -3.48 10.05 15.74
N TRP A 27 -2.90 9.89 14.56
CA TRP A 27 -1.54 10.30 14.26
C TRP A 27 -1.51 11.67 13.58
N SER A 28 -0.47 12.45 13.82
CA SER A 28 -0.22 13.70 13.10
C SER A 28 1.27 13.98 13.05
N PRO A 29 1.82 14.48 11.94
CA PRO A 29 3.21 14.91 11.90
C PRO A 29 3.40 16.19 12.73
N GLU A 30 4.63 16.44 13.17
CA GLU A 30 4.97 17.72 13.83
C GLU A 30 4.78 18.92 12.90
N ASN A 31 4.92 18.72 11.58
CA ASN A 31 4.72 19.72 10.55
C ASN A 31 3.88 19.16 9.40
N GLU A 32 2.68 19.69 9.21
CA GLU A 32 1.74 19.26 8.17
C GLU A 32 2.22 19.53 6.73
N ARG A 33 3.33 20.25 6.51
CA ARG A 33 3.88 20.55 5.17
C ARG A 33 5.30 20.02 4.96
N ASP A 34 5.92 19.48 6.00
CA ASP A 34 7.27 18.90 5.93
C ASP A 34 7.33 17.61 6.74
N PHE A 35 6.98 16.51 6.08
CA PHE A 35 6.91 15.20 6.69
C PHE A 35 7.23 14.09 5.68
N GLU A 36 7.64 12.95 6.21
CA GLU A 36 7.65 11.65 5.55
C GLU A 36 7.40 10.58 6.62
N PHE A 37 6.51 9.63 6.35
CA PHE A 37 6.23 8.49 7.23
C PHE A 37 5.72 7.30 6.42
N CYS A 38 5.75 6.11 7.02
CA CYS A 38 5.16 4.91 6.45
C CYS A 38 3.79 4.67 7.09
N VAL A 39 2.83 4.31 6.25
CA VAL A 39 1.51 3.82 6.64
C VAL A 39 1.49 2.32 6.47
N ASP A 40 1.10 1.62 7.52
CA ASP A 40 0.87 0.19 7.55
C ASP A 40 -0.59 -0.06 7.18
N ILE A 41 -0.84 -0.90 6.18
CA ILE A 41 -2.17 -1.13 5.61
C ILE A 41 -2.44 -2.63 5.64
N GLU A 42 -3.45 -3.05 6.41
CA GLU A 42 -3.92 -4.43 6.38
C GLU A 42 -5.07 -4.57 5.38
N ILE A 43 -4.88 -5.43 4.38
CA ILE A 43 -5.88 -5.69 3.33
C ILE A 43 -6.19 -7.19 3.29
N GLY A 44 -7.46 -7.53 3.12
CA GLY A 44 -7.95 -8.90 2.90
C GLY A 44 -8.82 -8.99 1.65
N LEU A 45 -9.32 -10.20 1.37
CA LEU A 45 -10.25 -10.45 0.28
C LEU A 45 -11.59 -10.94 0.82
N ASP A 46 -12.69 -10.36 0.34
CA ASP A 46 -14.03 -10.74 0.79
C ASP A 46 -14.29 -12.24 0.61
N GLY A 47 -14.89 -12.86 1.63
CA GLY A 47 -15.12 -14.29 1.69
C GLY A 47 -13.87 -15.15 1.86
N THR A 48 -12.74 -14.59 2.30
CA THR A 48 -11.58 -15.34 2.83
C THR A 48 -11.25 -14.86 4.25
N ASN A 49 -10.43 -15.63 4.98
CA ASN A 49 -9.85 -15.22 6.26
C ASN A 49 -8.39 -14.75 6.08
N GLU A 50 -7.99 -14.46 4.85
CA GLU A 50 -6.60 -14.18 4.51
C GLU A 50 -6.41 -12.67 4.41
N THR A 51 -5.38 -12.17 5.10
CA THR A 51 -4.97 -10.76 5.06
C THR A 51 -3.47 -10.66 4.82
N MET A 52 -3.02 -9.50 4.35
CA MET A 52 -1.60 -9.18 4.20
C MET A 52 -1.36 -7.72 4.55
N LEU A 53 -0.20 -7.47 5.17
CA LEU A 53 0.28 -6.13 5.48
C LEU A 53 1.06 -5.54 4.30
N PHE A 54 0.72 -4.31 3.97
CA PHE A 54 1.35 -3.49 2.95
C PHE A 54 1.85 -2.18 3.56
N TYR A 55 2.84 -1.58 2.91
CA TYR A 55 3.47 -0.34 3.39
C TYR A 55 3.33 0.74 2.31
N LEU A 56 2.94 1.93 2.72
CA LEU A 56 2.89 3.10 1.86
C LEU A 56 3.69 4.24 2.48
N THR A 57 4.77 4.65 1.84
CA THR A 57 5.47 5.89 2.23
C THR A 57 4.66 7.09 1.76
N VAL A 58 4.23 7.94 2.69
CA VAL A 58 3.56 9.21 2.42
C VAL A 58 4.54 10.34 2.70
N THR A 59 4.74 11.22 1.72
CA THR A 59 5.74 12.29 1.79
C THR A 59 5.14 13.62 1.36
N SER A 60 5.57 14.69 2.00
CA SER A 60 5.27 16.05 1.54
C SER A 60 6.13 16.43 0.33
N LEU A 61 5.63 17.29 -0.54
CA LEU A 61 6.42 17.82 -1.66
C LEU A 61 7.72 18.52 -1.18
N LEU A 62 7.64 19.26 -0.08
CA LEU A 62 8.80 19.95 0.51
C LEU A 62 9.87 18.97 1.00
N ARG A 63 9.44 17.91 1.71
CA ARG A 63 10.34 16.84 2.18
C ARG A 63 10.95 16.11 0.98
N LEU A 64 10.18 15.78 -0.04
CA LEU A 64 10.65 15.11 -1.25
C LEU A 64 11.81 15.88 -1.92
N HIS A 65 11.71 17.20 -2.05
CA HIS A 65 12.77 18.03 -2.62
C HIS A 65 14.09 17.94 -1.84
N SER A 66 14.02 17.68 -0.53
CA SER A 66 15.22 17.47 0.30
C SER A 66 15.86 16.09 0.11
N ILE A 67 15.07 15.07 -0.25
CA ILE A 67 15.48 13.66 -0.37
C ILE A 67 16.05 13.33 -1.75
N ILE A 68 15.60 14.00 -2.82
CA ILE A 68 15.99 13.69 -4.21
C ILE A 68 17.52 13.79 -4.45
N LYS A 69 18.30 14.40 -3.55
CA LYS A 69 19.77 14.37 -3.61
C LYS A 69 20.33 13.03 -3.14
N GLY A 70 20.41 12.06 -4.05
CA GLY A 70 21.20 10.82 -3.88
C GLY A 70 20.46 9.59 -3.35
N SER A 71 19.12 9.63 -3.27
CA SER A 71 18.32 8.48 -2.83
C SER A 71 17.73 7.66 -3.97
N PHE A 72 17.59 6.35 -3.72
CA PHE A 72 16.72 5.48 -4.52
C PHE A 72 15.26 5.89 -4.26
N LEU A 73 14.54 6.27 -5.31
CA LEU A 73 13.14 6.64 -5.22
C LEU A 73 12.28 5.37 -5.14
N SER A 74 11.93 4.96 -3.91
CA SER A 74 10.78 4.07 -3.68
C SER A 74 9.47 4.78 -4.08
N GLN A 75 8.44 3.99 -4.39
CA GLN A 75 7.10 4.50 -4.66
C GLN A 75 6.57 5.23 -3.41
N ARG A 76 6.16 6.49 -3.59
CA ARG A 76 5.64 7.35 -2.52
C ARG A 76 4.31 7.93 -2.94
N PHE A 77 3.40 8.08 -2.00
CA PHE A 77 2.25 8.96 -2.16
C PHE A 77 2.66 10.38 -1.75
N ILE A 78 2.65 11.30 -2.71
CA ILE A 78 3.10 12.67 -2.51
C ILE A 78 1.88 13.56 -2.32
N VAL A 79 1.86 14.33 -1.24
CA VAL A 79 0.81 15.33 -0.95
C VAL A 79 1.44 16.68 -0.59
N GLU A 80 0.72 17.78 -0.81
CA GLU A 80 1.23 19.11 -0.44
C GLU A 80 1.12 19.37 1.06
N LYS A 81 0.08 18.81 1.68
CA LYS A 81 -0.25 18.97 3.09
C LYS A 81 -0.76 17.63 3.65
N TYR A 82 -0.42 17.34 4.91
CA TYR A 82 -0.97 16.22 5.64
C TYR A 82 -2.47 16.43 5.88
N GLU A 83 -3.27 15.55 5.28
CA GLU A 83 -4.70 15.41 5.54
C GLU A 83 -5.01 13.91 5.49
N PRO A 84 -5.39 13.27 6.62
CA PRO A 84 -5.63 11.82 6.70
C PRO A 84 -6.56 11.32 5.61
N LYS A 85 -7.61 12.09 5.32
CA LYS A 85 -8.61 11.81 4.28
C LYS A 85 -7.97 11.56 2.91
N ASN A 86 -6.96 12.31 2.51
CA ASN A 86 -6.32 12.13 1.20
C ASN A 86 -5.60 10.78 1.10
N ILE A 87 -5.08 10.27 2.23
CA ILE A 87 -4.42 8.97 2.30
C ILE A 87 -5.47 7.85 2.24
N TYR A 88 -6.56 7.97 3.01
CA TYR A 88 -7.68 7.04 2.93
C TYR A 88 -8.25 6.93 1.51
N GLU A 89 -8.58 8.07 0.87
CA GLU A 89 -9.12 8.09 -0.48
C GLU A 89 -8.16 7.47 -1.51
N PHE A 90 -6.84 7.65 -1.32
CA PHE A 90 -5.84 7.02 -2.18
C PHE A 90 -5.81 5.50 -2.04
N ILE A 91 -5.81 4.99 -0.80
CA ILE A 91 -5.79 3.55 -0.51
C ILE A 91 -7.10 2.90 -0.97
N GLU A 92 -8.25 3.49 -0.63
CA GLU A 92 -9.56 3.04 -1.08
C GLU A 92 -9.66 3.00 -2.59
N ARG A 93 -9.11 4.00 -3.29
CA ARG A 93 -9.08 3.98 -4.75
C ARG A 93 -8.35 2.74 -5.26
N ILE A 94 -7.16 2.41 -4.73
CA ILE A 94 -6.38 1.24 -5.14
C ILE A 94 -7.15 -0.06 -4.90
N VAL A 95 -7.71 -0.21 -3.69
CA VAL A 95 -8.49 -1.38 -3.26
C VAL A 95 -9.72 -1.60 -4.15
N ASN A 96 -10.32 -0.52 -4.66
CA ASN A 96 -11.51 -0.56 -5.50
C ASN A 96 -11.23 -0.65 -7.01
N LEU A 97 -9.96 -0.71 -7.45
CA LEU A 97 -9.64 -0.73 -8.89
C LEU A 97 -10.04 -2.02 -9.59
N ASN A 98 -10.04 -3.15 -8.88
CA ASN A 98 -10.25 -4.47 -9.46
C ASN A 98 -11.06 -5.38 -8.53
N LYS A 99 -11.56 -6.46 -9.13
CA LYS A 99 -12.10 -7.60 -8.41
C LYS A 99 -11.29 -8.83 -8.73
N PHE A 100 -11.30 -9.80 -7.84
CA PHE A 100 -10.42 -10.95 -7.90
C PHE A 100 -11.20 -12.25 -7.68
N ASP A 101 -10.79 -13.31 -8.35
CA ASP A 101 -11.37 -14.65 -8.16
C ASP A 101 -10.73 -15.39 -6.98
N ASN A 102 -9.45 -15.11 -6.69
CA ASN A 102 -8.65 -15.73 -5.65
C ASN A 102 -7.73 -14.70 -4.97
N TRP A 103 -7.15 -15.09 -3.84
CA TRP A 103 -6.32 -14.22 -3.01
C TRP A 103 -4.95 -13.97 -3.64
N GLU A 104 -4.36 -14.96 -4.29
CA GLU A 104 -3.05 -14.88 -4.90
C GLU A 104 -2.97 -13.78 -5.97
N ASP A 105 -3.97 -13.70 -6.85
CA ASP A 105 -4.07 -12.65 -7.87
C ASP A 105 -4.24 -11.26 -7.23
N ALA A 106 -4.99 -11.19 -6.14
CA ALA A 106 -5.21 -9.96 -5.39
C ALA A 106 -3.93 -9.45 -4.72
N ILE A 107 -3.14 -10.35 -4.13
CA ILE A 107 -1.82 -10.03 -3.56
C ILE A 107 -0.88 -9.49 -4.63
N GLU A 108 -0.76 -10.16 -5.78
CA GLU A 108 0.18 -9.73 -6.83
C GLU A 108 -0.19 -8.35 -7.36
N PHE A 109 -1.49 -8.06 -7.48
CA PHE A 109 -1.99 -6.72 -7.77
C PHE A 109 -1.58 -5.71 -6.69
N LEU A 110 -1.83 -6.00 -5.41
CA LEU A 110 -1.52 -5.10 -4.30
C LEU A 110 -0.02 -4.85 -4.16
N LYS A 111 0.82 -5.87 -4.37
CA LYS A 111 2.28 -5.71 -4.42
C LYS A 111 2.69 -4.73 -5.50
N TYR A 112 2.07 -4.71 -6.68
CA TYR A 112 2.44 -3.72 -7.69
C TYR A 112 2.23 -2.27 -7.22
N TYR A 113 1.19 -2.00 -6.40
CA TYR A 113 0.88 -0.65 -5.92
C TYR A 113 1.61 -0.26 -4.64
N PHE A 114 1.87 -1.22 -3.76
CA PHE A 114 2.43 -0.98 -2.42
C PHE A 114 3.85 -1.52 -2.23
N SER A 115 4.44 -2.23 -3.20
CA SER A 115 5.80 -2.76 -3.03
C SER A 115 6.89 -1.77 -3.40
N HIS A 116 7.74 -1.48 -2.41
CA HIS A 116 9.18 -1.31 -2.65
C HIS A 116 10.10 -1.89 -1.57
N GLU A 117 9.60 -2.32 -0.40
CA GLU A 117 10.48 -2.99 0.58
C GLU A 117 10.65 -4.49 0.31
N TYR A 118 9.62 -5.21 -0.14
CA TYR A 118 9.72 -6.67 -0.29
C TYR A 118 10.35 -7.15 -1.61
N PHE A 119 10.23 -6.38 -2.70
CA PHE A 119 10.82 -6.76 -4.00
C PHE A 119 12.35 -6.66 -4.02
N ASN A 120 12.94 -5.92 -3.07
CA ASN A 120 14.38 -5.71 -2.97
C ASN A 120 15.10 -6.67 -1.99
N TYR A 121 14.35 -7.46 -1.20
CA TYR A 121 14.93 -8.51 -0.37
C TYR A 121 15.04 -9.86 -1.10
N ASN A 122 14.07 -10.23 -1.94
CA ASN A 122 14.10 -11.51 -2.65
C ASN A 122 14.96 -11.52 -3.92
N ASN A 123 15.30 -10.36 -4.50
CA ASN A 123 16.17 -10.29 -5.69
C ASN A 123 17.65 -10.02 -5.37
N LYS A 124 18.01 -9.69 -4.12
CA LYS A 124 19.42 -9.47 -3.73
C LYS A 124 20.25 -10.73 -3.53
N TYR A 125 19.63 -11.91 -3.53
CA TYR A 125 20.32 -13.20 -3.35
C TYR A 125 20.29 -14.12 -4.58
N LYS A 126 19.90 -13.61 -5.76
CA LYS A 126 19.90 -14.40 -7.02
C LYS A 126 21.02 -14.07 -8.01
N TYR A 127 21.89 -13.11 -7.70
CA TYR A 127 23.04 -12.76 -8.57
C TYR A 127 24.37 -12.62 -7.82
N ILE A 128 24.51 -13.28 -6.67
CA ILE A 128 25.82 -13.49 -6.03
C ILE A 128 26.03 -15.01 -5.95
N ASN A 129 26.22 -15.60 -7.12
CA ASN A 129 26.90 -16.87 -7.40
C ASN A 129 26.80 -17.06 -8.91
N ASP A 130 27.64 -16.32 -9.64
CA ASP A 130 28.28 -16.70 -10.90
C ASP A 130 29.48 -15.76 -11.13
#